data_AF-A0A4Q2DUU1-F1
#
_entry.id   AF-A0A4Q2DUU1-F1
#
_cell.length_a   1.000
_cell.length_b   1.000
_cell.length_c   1.000
_cell.angle_alpha   90.00
_cell.angle_beta   90.00
_cell.angle_gamma   90.00
#
_symmetry.space_group_name_H-M   'P 1'
#
loop_
_entity.id
_entity.type
_entity.pdbx_description
1 polymer ?
#
loop_
_entity_poly.entity_id
_entity_poly.type
_entity_poly.pdbx_seq_one_letter_code
_entity_poly.pdbx_strand_id
1 'polypeptide(L)'
;LRDTVYVVPELYHCLRAADHSFISAGILFFQHIVDRAINIDVNILCHLAEFLSGSVILARVQFNLHNVILPRSWILALLRQIVMRRPDTMLLDRLLFSMHALLENLIKGGEGARYLLFEGRNIAEVPILRDLFIHRICRAVTLIGHNIPNDDLRFNVFQMLKILETTRTHQSFRRFAKARGWGGIIVAAQASCADSHLDEMVQLCSTEKPVPERPPPEDVRRVFFKSLDDVPLVLSTASLSAGARPLSTDTSSAEAKPLSAGTSSAEAKPLFMDTPSSQPKPLVPDSSNPQASTESRGSSAVEAPGATAEIELPVDQLQIEQPEADVTDLVDSRDLVNSLASTAAPLDVEHSSPEQKKLALHLLHKYRQRVRNKKLEKHKTTTQKTCDVSFETCLKLASDPKEMQWPYGFYYKKLYLGLVPHLLACVKAVESYAYTARAKARIRYRKEERQDYDGMLKRMNEIGAIIGGCKTLGSRLEPSSEFHKKRDIEGLKQLVHEVEALVNQVPPGAVLDVQFSLQLAIKGIVTEPKPKQPKEVPKPELNMEDDLEEMYD
;
A
#
# COMPACT_ATOMS: atom_id res chain seq x y z
N LEU A 1 21.20 -10.09 19.28
CA LEU A 1 20.78 -8.90 18.48
C LEU A 1 19.90 -9.36 17.30
N ARG A 2 18.55 -9.37 17.39
CA ARG A 2 17.60 -9.44 16.23
C ARG A 2 16.12 -9.61 16.67
N ASP A 3 15.60 -8.64 17.39
CA ASP A 3 14.14 -8.46 17.59
C ASP A 3 13.61 -7.19 16.92
N THR A 4 14.37 -6.61 15.99
CA THR A 4 14.00 -5.38 15.29
C THR A 4 12.72 -5.56 14.48
N VAL A 5 11.69 -4.81 14.90
CA VAL A 5 10.54 -4.45 14.08
C VAL A 5 11.12 -3.82 12.82
N TYR A 6 10.90 -4.43 11.64
CA TYR A 6 11.10 -3.67 10.41
C TYR A 6 9.85 -2.80 10.25
N VAL A 7 9.73 -1.79 11.11
CA VAL A 7 9.09 -0.57 10.67
C VAL A 7 9.97 -0.13 9.51
N VAL A 8 9.40 0.09 8.34
CA VAL A 8 10.13 0.79 7.26
C VAL A 8 10.70 2.03 7.97
N PRO A 9 12.03 2.15 8.14
CA PRO A 9 12.63 3.15 9.05
C PRO A 9 12.03 4.54 8.88
N GLU A 10 11.61 4.86 7.66
CA GLU A 10 10.91 6.05 7.22
C GLU A 10 9.55 6.26 7.89
N LEU A 11 8.72 5.22 8.07
CA LEU A 11 7.45 5.33 8.81
C LEU A 11 7.71 5.59 10.29
N TYR A 12 8.66 4.90 10.91
CA TYR A 12 9.01 5.14 12.31
C TYR A 12 9.52 6.57 12.49
N HIS A 13 10.40 7.01 11.58
CA HIS A 13 10.94 8.36 11.56
C HIS A 13 9.85 9.42 11.40
N CYS A 14 8.91 9.20 10.48
CA CYS A 14 7.73 10.04 10.28
C CYS A 14 6.89 10.15 11.55
N LEU A 15 6.52 9.03 12.16
CA LEU A 15 5.63 9.01 13.33
C LEU A 15 6.29 9.58 14.59
N ARG A 16 7.62 9.52 14.69
CA ARG A 16 8.37 10.15 15.79
C ARG A 16 8.31 11.68 15.73
N ALA A 17 8.19 12.26 14.53
CA ALA A 17 8.02 13.70 14.30
C ALA A 17 9.02 14.62 15.05
N ALA A 18 10.25 14.12 15.25
CA ALA A 18 11.28 14.77 16.06
C ALA A 18 12.48 15.28 15.26
N ASP A 19 12.61 14.90 13.99
CA ASP A 19 13.74 15.24 13.11
C ASP A 19 13.28 16.16 11.98
N HIS A 20 14.16 17.00 11.42
CA HIS A 20 13.82 17.84 10.28
C HIS A 20 13.26 17.08 9.07
N SER A 21 13.66 15.83 8.88
CA SER A 21 13.28 15.01 7.72
C SER A 21 12.04 14.13 7.92
N PHE A 22 11.32 14.26 9.05
CA PHE A 22 10.20 13.37 9.36
C PHE A 22 9.08 13.42 8.30
N ILE A 23 8.80 14.61 7.77
CA ILE A 23 7.80 14.81 6.71
C ILE A 23 8.27 14.12 5.43
N SER A 24 9.49 14.38 4.98
CA SER A 24 10.05 13.73 3.78
C SER A 24 10.07 12.21 3.89
N ALA A 25 10.45 11.66 5.03
CA ALA A 25 10.41 10.22 5.27
C ALA A 25 8.99 9.65 5.16
N GLY A 26 8.00 10.33 5.76
CA GLY A 26 6.61 9.93 5.64
C GLY A 26 6.06 9.99 4.22
N ILE A 27 6.44 11.03 3.45
CA ILE A 27 6.06 11.17 2.04
C ILE A 27 6.65 10.03 1.20
N LEU A 28 7.93 9.70 1.40
CA LEU A 28 8.58 8.58 0.68
C LEU A 28 7.95 7.24 1.03
N PHE A 29 7.58 7.01 2.30
CA PHE A 29 6.87 5.81 2.72
C PHE A 29 5.47 5.73 2.09
N PHE A 30 4.70 6.83 2.14
CA PHE A 30 3.38 6.92 1.54
C PHE A 30 3.43 6.66 0.03
N GLN A 31 4.38 7.32 -0.67
CA GLN A 31 4.63 7.11 -2.09
C GLN A 31 4.97 5.65 -2.38
N HIS A 32 5.84 5.02 -1.59
CA HIS A 32 6.22 3.62 -1.79
C HIS A 32 5.03 2.67 -1.73
N ILE A 33 4.10 2.89 -0.80
CA ILE A 33 2.87 2.09 -0.68
C ILE A 33 2.02 2.22 -1.95
N VAL A 34 1.78 3.45 -2.40
CA VAL A 34 0.91 3.73 -3.56
C VAL A 34 1.57 3.22 -4.85
N ASP A 35 2.84 3.57 -5.11
CA ASP A 35 3.56 3.20 -6.34
C ASP A 35 3.76 1.68 -6.48
N ARG A 36 3.91 0.97 -5.36
CA ARG A 36 4.13 -0.48 -5.35
C ARG A 36 2.88 -1.29 -5.03
N ALA A 37 1.72 -0.63 -4.89
CA ALA A 37 0.45 -1.25 -4.53
C ALA A 37 0.62 -2.24 -3.35
N ILE A 38 1.23 -1.77 -2.26
CA ILE A 38 1.48 -2.61 -1.09
C ILE A 38 0.19 -2.75 -0.29
N ASN A 39 -0.23 -4.00 -0.06
CA ASN A 39 -1.43 -4.29 0.74
C ASN A 39 -1.38 -3.56 2.09
N ILE A 40 -2.32 -2.64 2.30
CA ILE A 40 -2.43 -1.82 3.51
C ILE A 40 -3.89 -1.56 3.83
N ASP A 41 -4.20 -1.39 5.11
CA ASP A 41 -5.50 -0.87 5.50
C ASP A 41 -5.64 0.60 5.06
N VAL A 42 -6.68 0.90 4.27
CA VAL A 42 -6.93 2.21 3.68
C VAL A 42 -7.20 3.26 4.76
N ASN A 43 -7.75 2.87 5.92
CA ASN A 43 -7.98 3.80 7.02
C ASN A 43 -6.64 4.28 7.61
N ILE A 44 -5.68 3.36 7.76
CA ILE A 44 -4.31 3.69 8.19
C ILE A 44 -3.63 4.58 7.16
N LEU A 45 -3.77 4.25 5.86
CA LEU A 45 -3.17 5.04 4.79
C LEU A 45 -3.74 6.46 4.72
N CYS A 46 -5.06 6.62 4.89
CA CYS A 46 -5.70 7.92 4.98
C CYS A 46 -5.27 8.70 6.23
N HIS A 47 -5.18 8.07 7.41
CA HIS A 47 -4.64 8.75 8.60
C HIS A 47 -3.23 9.27 8.38
N LEU A 48 -2.37 8.49 7.72
CA LEU A 48 -1.03 8.95 7.36
C LEU A 48 -1.08 10.12 6.38
N ALA A 49 -1.92 10.06 5.35
CA ALA A 49 -2.11 11.15 4.40
C ALA A 49 -2.55 12.45 5.10
N GLU A 50 -3.54 12.36 6.00
CA GLU A 50 -4.06 13.47 6.79
C GLU A 50 -3.00 14.04 7.75
N PHE A 51 -2.24 13.18 8.44
CA PHE A 51 -1.11 13.57 9.28
C PHE A 51 -0.04 14.32 8.48
N LEU A 52 0.33 13.82 7.30
CA LEU A 52 1.31 14.46 6.43
C LEU A 52 0.81 15.81 5.90
N SER A 53 -0.46 15.88 5.47
CA SER A 53 -1.10 17.14 5.05
C SER A 53 -1.04 18.18 6.16
N GLY A 54 -1.46 17.82 7.38
CA GLY A 54 -1.41 18.70 8.53
C GLY A 54 0.02 19.13 8.88
N SER A 55 0.96 18.19 8.89
CA SER A 55 2.37 18.46 9.18
C SER A 55 2.99 19.44 8.18
N VAL A 56 2.74 19.26 6.89
CA VAL A 56 3.20 20.17 5.82
C VAL A 56 2.60 21.57 6.01
N ILE A 57 1.30 21.65 6.30
CA ILE A 57 0.62 22.94 6.53
C ILE A 57 1.29 23.66 7.68
N LEU A 58 1.42 23.02 8.85
CA LEU A 58 2.03 23.61 10.04
C LEU A 58 3.48 24.06 9.78
N ALA A 59 4.26 23.25 9.07
CA ALA A 59 5.63 23.59 8.71
C ALA A 59 5.71 24.80 7.76
N ARG A 60 4.85 24.86 6.74
CA ARG A 60 4.83 25.95 5.73
C ARG A 60 4.35 27.27 6.30
N VAL A 61 3.43 27.25 7.27
CA VAL A 61 3.05 28.45 8.04
C VAL A 61 3.98 28.73 9.21
N GLN A 62 5.09 27.98 9.34
CA GLN A 62 6.09 28.14 10.40
C GLN A 62 5.48 28.09 11.82
N PHE A 63 4.47 27.24 12.01
CA PHE A 63 3.68 27.13 13.25
C PHE A 63 3.00 28.44 13.66
N ASN A 64 2.85 29.40 12.76
CA ASN A 64 2.00 30.55 12.96
C ASN A 64 0.54 30.16 12.68
N LEU A 65 -0.18 29.77 13.73
CA LEU A 65 -1.53 29.22 13.58
C LEU A 65 -2.62 30.26 13.28
N HIS A 66 -2.27 31.55 13.19
CA HIS A 66 -3.26 32.58 12.90
C HIS A 66 -3.81 32.43 11.46
N ASN A 67 -5.14 32.33 11.36
CA ASN A 67 -5.93 32.03 10.17
C ASN A 67 -5.75 30.62 9.59
N VAL A 68 -5.13 29.70 10.32
CA VAL A 68 -5.10 28.29 9.91
C VAL A 68 -6.48 27.67 10.11
N ILE A 69 -6.99 27.00 9.08
CA ILE A 69 -8.25 26.26 9.09
C ILE A 69 -7.96 24.76 8.93
N LEU A 70 -8.27 23.98 9.97
CA LEU A 70 -8.09 22.53 10.00
C LEU A 70 -9.17 21.85 10.85
N PRO A 71 -9.42 20.54 10.68
CA PRO A 71 -10.24 19.78 11.60
C PRO A 71 -9.65 19.85 13.02
N ARG A 72 -10.52 19.99 14.03
CA ARG A 72 -10.11 20.09 15.45
C ARG A 72 -9.26 18.90 15.86
N SER A 73 -9.66 17.68 15.48
CA SER A 73 -8.91 16.46 15.80
C SER A 73 -7.48 16.48 15.25
N TRP A 74 -7.29 17.03 14.04
CA TRP A 74 -5.97 17.14 13.43
C TRP A 74 -5.10 18.11 14.21
N ILE A 75 -5.62 19.29 14.56
CA ILE A 75 -4.85 20.29 15.33
C ILE A 75 -4.35 19.68 16.63
N LEU A 76 -5.23 19.02 17.39
CA LEU A 76 -4.89 18.40 18.67
C LEU A 76 -3.84 17.29 18.50
N ALA A 77 -4.02 16.41 17.51
CA ALA A 77 -3.08 15.32 17.24
C ALA A 77 -1.70 15.85 16.81
N LEU A 78 -1.66 16.80 15.88
CA LEU A 78 -0.42 17.37 15.34
C LEU A 78 0.36 18.16 16.39
N LEU A 79 -0.31 18.99 17.19
CA LEU A 79 0.36 19.77 18.24
C LEU A 79 0.93 18.89 19.34
N ARG A 80 0.26 17.78 19.66
CA ARG A 80 0.74 16.78 20.62
C ARG A 80 1.92 15.97 20.09
N GLN A 81 1.88 15.60 18.81
CA GLN A 81 2.85 14.65 18.23
C GLN A 81 4.10 15.33 17.67
N ILE A 82 3.98 16.51 17.05
CA ILE A 82 5.10 17.15 16.36
C ILE A 82 5.95 17.94 17.33
N VAL A 83 7.16 17.45 17.56
CA VAL A 83 8.19 18.13 18.37
C VAL A 83 9.01 19.09 17.49
N MET A 84 9.33 18.69 16.26
CA MET A 84 10.13 19.50 15.34
C MET A 84 9.30 20.61 14.68
N ARG A 85 9.61 21.88 14.98
CA ARG A 85 8.86 23.05 14.47
C ARG A 85 9.33 23.58 13.12
N ARG A 86 10.46 23.08 12.59
CA ARG A 86 11.00 23.49 11.28
C ARG A 86 11.40 22.29 10.42
N PRO A 87 10.46 21.38 10.12
CA PRO A 87 10.77 20.25 9.26
C PRO A 87 10.88 20.69 7.78
N ASP A 88 11.54 19.85 6.99
CA ASP A 88 11.60 20.01 5.55
C ASP A 88 10.22 19.76 4.91
N THR A 89 9.98 20.44 3.79
CA THR A 89 8.74 20.28 3.01
C THR A 89 9.04 20.27 1.52
N MET A 90 10.26 19.83 1.15
CA MET A 90 10.75 19.81 -0.22
C MET A 90 10.02 18.78 -1.09
N LEU A 91 9.42 17.75 -0.48
CA LEU A 91 8.71 16.69 -1.19
C LEU A 91 7.19 16.92 -1.30
N LEU A 92 6.70 18.15 -1.11
CA LEU A 92 5.27 18.47 -1.20
C LEU A 92 4.66 18.03 -2.54
N ASP A 93 5.34 18.29 -3.65
CA ASP A 93 4.85 17.90 -4.97
C ASP A 93 4.70 16.38 -5.10
N ARG A 94 5.61 15.61 -4.48
CA ARG A 94 5.51 14.15 -4.44
C ARG A 94 4.33 13.68 -3.59
N LEU A 95 4.07 14.33 -2.46
CA LEU A 95 2.90 14.03 -1.63
C LEU A 95 1.60 14.22 -2.43
N LEU A 96 1.48 15.35 -3.12
CA LEU A 96 0.30 15.65 -3.95
C LEU A 96 0.16 14.65 -5.10
N PHE A 97 1.26 14.31 -5.77
CA PHE A 97 1.26 13.30 -6.82
C PHE A 97 0.80 11.94 -6.31
N SER A 98 1.32 11.47 -5.17
CA SER A 98 0.90 10.21 -4.57
C SER A 98 -0.54 10.24 -4.07
N MET A 99 -1.02 11.36 -3.53
CA MET A 99 -2.44 11.53 -3.15
C MET A 99 -3.35 11.52 -4.38
N HIS A 100 -2.93 12.12 -5.49
CA HIS A 100 -3.65 12.04 -6.77
C HIS A 100 -3.76 10.59 -7.26
N ALA A 101 -2.65 9.85 -7.27
CA ALA A 101 -2.64 8.45 -7.67
C ALA A 101 -3.49 7.56 -6.74
N LEU A 102 -3.47 7.82 -5.43
CA LEU A 102 -4.37 7.13 -4.48
C LEU A 102 -5.84 7.45 -4.78
N LEU A 103 -6.16 8.72 -5.02
CA LEU A 103 -7.52 9.16 -5.37
C LEU A 103 -8.01 8.51 -6.67
N GLU A 104 -7.16 8.45 -7.70
CA GLU A 104 -7.46 7.80 -8.97
C GLU A 104 -7.73 6.30 -8.79
N ASN A 105 -6.92 5.60 -7.99
CA ASN A 105 -7.12 4.19 -7.67
C ASN A 105 -8.45 3.96 -6.93
N LEU A 106 -8.77 4.82 -5.95
CA LEU A 106 -10.05 4.76 -5.24
C LEU A 106 -11.23 4.98 -6.20
N ILE A 107 -11.16 5.97 -7.09
CA ILE A 107 -12.24 6.27 -8.04
C ILE A 107 -12.45 5.13 -9.03
N LYS A 108 -11.37 4.70 -9.72
CA LYS A 108 -11.44 3.65 -10.74
C LYS A 108 -11.82 2.30 -10.14
N GLY A 109 -11.37 2.01 -8.91
CA GLY A 109 -11.60 0.72 -8.28
C GLY A 109 -10.91 -0.43 -9.02
N GLY A 110 -11.49 -1.63 -8.93
CA GLY A 110 -11.00 -2.81 -9.64
C GLY A 110 -9.57 -3.20 -9.25
N GLU A 111 -8.74 -3.57 -10.23
CA GLU A 111 -7.35 -4.00 -10.02
C GLU A 111 -6.50 -2.94 -9.31
N GLY A 112 -6.68 -1.67 -9.69
CA GLY A 112 -5.92 -0.54 -9.13
C GLY A 112 -6.18 -0.31 -7.65
N ALA A 113 -7.31 -0.77 -7.10
CA ALA A 113 -7.65 -0.63 -5.68
C ALA A 113 -7.40 -1.91 -4.86
N ARG A 114 -6.95 -3.02 -5.46
CA ARG A 114 -6.85 -4.32 -4.76
C ARG A 114 -5.90 -4.35 -3.55
N TYR A 115 -4.93 -3.45 -3.54
CA TYR A 115 -3.99 -3.33 -2.42
C TYR A 115 -4.58 -2.57 -1.23
N LEU A 116 -5.69 -1.85 -1.43
CA LEU A 116 -6.37 -1.12 -0.38
C LEU A 116 -7.34 -2.06 0.32
N LEU A 117 -7.06 -2.33 1.59
CA LEU A 117 -7.85 -3.21 2.43
C LEU A 117 -8.68 -2.38 3.40
N PHE A 118 -9.86 -2.86 3.77
CA PHE A 118 -10.63 -2.37 4.90
C PHE A 118 -10.94 -3.56 5.79
N GLU A 119 -10.40 -3.56 7.02
CA GLU A 119 -10.56 -4.68 7.97
C GLU A 119 -10.14 -6.03 7.35
N GLY A 120 -9.09 -6.00 6.51
CA GLY A 120 -8.56 -7.17 5.81
C GLY A 120 -9.31 -7.60 4.55
N ARG A 121 -10.43 -6.94 4.20
CA ARG A 121 -11.17 -7.18 2.95
C ARG A 121 -10.75 -6.19 1.88
N ASN A 122 -10.83 -6.58 0.62
CA ASN A 122 -10.48 -5.70 -0.49
C ASN A 122 -11.54 -4.59 -0.63
N ILE A 123 -11.14 -3.32 -0.66
CA ILE A 123 -12.09 -2.21 -0.77
C ILE A 123 -12.83 -2.18 -2.12
N ALA A 124 -12.27 -2.81 -3.15
CA ALA A 124 -12.96 -2.95 -4.43
C ALA A 124 -14.28 -3.75 -4.31
N GLU A 125 -14.43 -4.55 -3.25
CA GLU A 125 -15.63 -5.33 -2.95
C GLU A 125 -16.67 -4.51 -2.16
N VAL A 126 -16.31 -3.33 -1.65
CA VAL A 126 -17.18 -2.50 -0.80
C VAL A 126 -17.21 -1.03 -1.30
N PRO A 127 -17.94 -0.74 -2.40
CA PRO A 127 -17.93 0.58 -3.04
C PRO A 127 -18.35 1.74 -2.14
N ILE A 128 -19.29 1.51 -1.21
CA ILE A 128 -19.81 2.55 -0.31
C ILE A 128 -18.71 3.09 0.61
N LEU A 129 -17.85 2.20 1.15
CA LEU A 129 -16.77 2.61 2.04
C LEU A 129 -15.69 3.40 1.28
N ARG A 130 -15.45 3.05 0.02
CA ARG A 130 -14.51 3.74 -0.87
C ARG A 130 -14.82 5.23 -1.00
N ASP A 131 -16.11 5.57 -1.10
CA ASP A 131 -16.56 6.95 -1.25
C ASP A 131 -16.29 7.81 0.00
N LEU A 132 -16.15 7.19 1.18
CA LEU A 132 -15.71 7.87 2.41
C LEU A 132 -14.22 8.22 2.35
N PHE A 133 -13.38 7.31 1.85
CA PHE A 133 -11.94 7.57 1.72
C PHE A 133 -11.62 8.57 0.61
N ILE A 134 -12.36 8.55 -0.51
CA ILE A 134 -12.29 9.58 -1.56
C ILE A 134 -12.50 10.96 -0.92
N HIS A 135 -13.57 11.11 -0.14
CA HIS A 135 -13.88 12.36 0.54
C HIS A 135 -12.76 12.84 1.46
N ARG A 136 -12.15 11.94 2.24
CA ARG A 136 -11.02 12.26 3.14
C ARG A 136 -9.79 12.77 2.38
N ILE A 137 -9.41 12.10 1.28
CA ILE A 137 -8.28 12.55 0.46
C ILE A 137 -8.58 13.92 -0.17
N CYS A 138 -9.81 14.14 -0.69
CA CYS A 138 -10.22 15.43 -1.24
C CYS A 138 -10.09 16.57 -0.22
N ARG A 139 -10.57 16.33 1.01
CA ARG A 139 -10.42 17.27 2.13
C ARG A 139 -8.95 17.55 2.43
N ALA A 140 -8.12 16.51 2.54
CA ALA A 140 -6.71 16.65 2.87
C ALA A 140 -5.92 17.49 1.85
N VAL A 141 -6.07 17.21 0.54
CA VAL A 141 -5.39 18.01 -0.51
C VAL A 141 -5.92 19.43 -0.59
N THR A 142 -7.22 19.63 -0.38
CA THR A 142 -7.82 20.97 -0.38
C THR A 142 -7.29 21.82 0.76
N LEU A 143 -7.19 21.26 1.96
CA LEU A 143 -6.68 21.98 3.13
C LEU A 143 -5.20 22.36 2.98
N ILE A 144 -4.40 21.57 2.26
CA ILE A 144 -3.02 21.95 1.89
C ILE A 144 -3.06 23.24 1.05
N GLY A 145 -3.82 23.26 -0.05
CA GLY A 145 -3.89 24.43 -0.94
C GLY A 145 -4.57 25.65 -0.30
N HIS A 146 -5.45 25.43 0.67
CA HIS A 146 -6.16 26.52 1.36
C HIS A 146 -5.23 27.27 2.31
N ASN A 147 -4.49 26.53 3.14
CA ASN A 147 -3.66 27.12 4.19
C ASN A 147 -2.28 27.62 3.69
N ILE A 148 -1.81 27.15 2.53
CA ILE A 148 -0.54 27.60 1.94
C ILE A 148 -0.83 28.67 0.88
N PRO A 149 -0.29 29.91 1.01
CA PRO A 149 -0.56 30.99 0.08
C PRO A 149 0.26 30.84 -1.20
N ASN A 150 -0.13 29.91 -2.06
CA ASN A 150 0.50 29.66 -3.36
C ASN A 150 -0.57 29.33 -4.41
N ASP A 151 -0.67 30.15 -5.45
CA ASP A 151 -1.73 30.02 -6.46
C ASP A 151 -1.49 28.86 -7.44
N ASP A 152 -0.23 28.54 -7.77
CA ASP A 152 0.11 27.37 -8.58
C ASP A 152 -0.28 26.07 -7.86
N LEU A 153 -0.03 26.00 -6.55
CA LEU A 153 -0.45 24.90 -5.70
C LEU A 153 -1.97 24.74 -5.69
N ARG A 154 -2.72 25.83 -5.54
CA ARG A 154 -4.19 25.82 -5.59
C ARG A 154 -4.70 25.36 -6.95
N PHE A 155 -4.09 25.84 -8.02
CA PHE A 155 -4.41 25.40 -9.37
C PHE A 155 -4.14 23.91 -9.56
N ASN A 156 -2.99 23.41 -9.09
CA ASN A 156 -2.64 21.98 -9.16
C ASN A 156 -3.63 21.12 -8.38
N VAL A 157 -3.99 21.51 -7.15
CA VAL A 157 -5.02 20.79 -6.36
C VAL A 157 -6.37 20.83 -7.07
N PHE A 158 -6.76 21.96 -7.65
CA PHE A 158 -7.99 22.07 -8.45
C PHE A 158 -7.98 21.12 -9.66
N GLN A 159 -6.88 21.05 -10.42
CA GLN A 159 -6.76 20.11 -11.55
C GLN A 159 -6.79 18.65 -11.08
N MET A 160 -6.12 18.32 -9.98
CA MET A 160 -6.14 16.97 -9.40
C MET A 160 -7.57 16.52 -9.06
N LEU A 161 -8.41 17.42 -8.55
CA LEU A 161 -9.78 17.09 -8.15
C LEU A 161 -10.77 17.01 -9.32
N LYS A 162 -10.41 17.46 -10.52
CA LYS A 162 -11.26 17.29 -11.72
C LYS A 162 -11.51 15.84 -12.09
N ILE A 163 -10.67 14.91 -11.64
CA ILE A 163 -10.92 13.49 -11.84
C ILE A 163 -12.28 13.05 -11.27
N LEU A 164 -12.81 13.77 -10.29
CA LEU A 164 -14.14 13.53 -9.72
C LEU A 164 -15.29 13.84 -10.69
N GLU A 165 -15.06 14.62 -11.74
CA GLU A 165 -16.09 14.90 -12.77
C GLU A 165 -16.39 13.64 -13.60
N THR A 166 -15.43 12.71 -13.67
CA THR A 166 -15.56 11.47 -14.46
C THR A 166 -16.24 10.33 -13.70
N THR A 167 -16.42 10.47 -12.38
CA THR A 167 -16.99 9.40 -11.54
C THR A 167 -18.46 9.61 -11.26
N ARG A 168 -19.17 8.52 -10.97
CA ARG A 168 -20.55 8.59 -10.45
C ARG A 168 -20.53 9.37 -9.14
N THR A 169 -21.23 10.49 -9.10
CA THR A 169 -21.21 11.38 -7.94
C THR A 169 -21.89 10.72 -6.75
N HIS A 170 -21.15 10.48 -5.66
CA HIS A 170 -21.69 10.06 -4.37
C HIS A 170 -21.93 11.28 -3.47
N GLN A 171 -22.89 11.18 -2.53
CA GLN A 171 -23.26 12.28 -1.65
C GLN A 171 -22.07 12.81 -0.81
N SER A 172 -21.15 11.94 -0.40
CA SER A 172 -19.98 12.30 0.42
C SER A 172 -19.07 13.33 -0.25
N PHE A 173 -18.74 13.17 -1.54
CA PHE A 173 -17.84 14.09 -2.26
C PHE A 173 -18.54 14.89 -3.37
N ARG A 174 -19.88 14.87 -3.42
CA ARG A 174 -20.69 15.59 -4.42
C ARG A 174 -20.35 17.08 -4.51
N ARG A 175 -20.09 17.73 -3.37
CA ARG A 175 -19.75 19.16 -3.32
C ARG A 175 -18.40 19.44 -4.01
N PHE A 176 -17.42 18.53 -3.85
CA PHE A 176 -16.14 18.62 -4.56
C PHE A 176 -16.32 18.42 -6.07
N ALA A 177 -17.04 17.37 -6.47
CA ALA A 177 -17.27 17.05 -7.89
C ALA A 177 -18.02 18.14 -8.66
N LYS A 178 -18.85 18.94 -7.98
CA LYS A 178 -19.63 20.03 -8.59
C LYS A 178 -18.92 21.39 -8.57
N ALA A 179 -17.79 21.50 -7.87
CA ALA A 179 -17.12 22.78 -7.71
C ALA A 179 -16.48 23.23 -9.03
N ARG A 180 -16.92 24.39 -9.56
CA ARG A 180 -16.42 24.95 -10.83
C ARG A 180 -15.13 25.77 -10.69
N GLY A 181 -14.62 25.90 -9.47
CA GLY A 181 -13.44 26.69 -9.18
C GLY A 181 -13.00 26.51 -7.73
N TRP A 182 -11.84 27.10 -7.40
CA TRP A 182 -11.19 26.97 -6.10
C TRP A 182 -12.09 27.36 -4.92
N GLY A 183 -12.88 28.44 -5.05
CA GLY A 183 -13.82 28.86 -4.02
C GLY A 183 -14.87 27.80 -3.68
N GLY A 184 -15.40 27.10 -4.68
CA GLY A 184 -16.35 26.00 -4.47
C GLY A 184 -15.70 24.79 -3.78
N ILE A 185 -14.43 24.52 -4.10
CA ILE A 185 -13.66 23.43 -3.45
C ILE A 185 -13.41 23.75 -1.97
N ILE A 186 -13.08 25.00 -1.64
CA ILE A 186 -12.92 25.44 -0.23
C ILE A 186 -14.23 25.24 0.54
N VAL A 187 -15.36 25.69 -0.01
CA VAL A 187 -16.68 25.51 0.63
C VAL A 187 -17.00 24.03 0.83
N ALA A 188 -16.68 23.18 -0.14
CA ALA A 188 -16.85 21.73 -0.02
C ALA A 188 -15.99 21.13 1.10
N ALA A 189 -14.74 21.59 1.26
CA ALA A 189 -13.86 21.15 2.34
C ALA A 189 -14.28 21.68 3.72
N GLN A 190 -14.76 22.91 3.82
CA GLN A 190 -15.24 23.46 5.10
C GLN A 190 -16.48 22.71 5.60
N ALA A 191 -17.44 22.46 4.71
CA ALA A 191 -18.64 21.71 5.03
C ALA A 191 -18.41 20.21 5.27
N SER A 192 -17.20 19.68 5.01
CA SER A 192 -16.88 18.26 5.20
C SER A 192 -16.99 17.79 6.65
N CYS A 193 -16.93 18.72 7.61
CA CYS A 193 -17.08 18.44 9.04
C CYS A 193 -18.40 18.96 9.64
N ALA A 194 -19.27 19.60 8.85
CA ALA A 194 -20.45 20.30 9.36
C ALA A 194 -21.46 19.36 10.05
N ASP A 195 -21.70 18.19 9.46
CA ASP A 195 -22.70 17.23 9.94
C ASP A 195 -22.10 16.16 10.87
N SER A 196 -20.81 16.25 11.19
CA SER A 196 -20.13 15.23 12.00
C SER A 196 -20.16 15.60 13.48
N HIS A 197 -20.67 14.70 14.31
CA HIS A 197 -20.54 14.80 15.76
C HIS A 197 -19.13 14.43 16.27
N LEU A 198 -18.28 13.88 15.39
CA LEU A 198 -16.96 13.38 15.75
C LEU A 198 -15.87 14.46 15.65
N ASP A 199 -16.03 15.41 14.74
CA ASP A 199 -15.03 16.45 14.50
C ASP A 199 -15.66 17.71 13.90
N GLU A 200 -15.01 18.85 14.11
CA GLU A 200 -15.46 20.15 13.62
C GLU A 200 -14.33 20.87 12.88
N MET A 201 -14.67 21.74 11.93
CA MET A 201 -13.68 22.58 11.26
C MET A 201 -13.40 23.82 12.11
N VAL A 202 -12.13 24.10 12.40
CA VAL A 202 -11.74 25.21 13.27
C VAL A 202 -10.80 26.18 12.55
N GLN A 203 -11.09 27.48 12.67
CA GLN A 203 -10.19 28.56 12.33
C GLN A 203 -9.51 29.09 13.61
N LEU A 204 -8.19 28.99 13.69
CA LEU A 204 -7.41 29.53 14.81
C LEU A 204 -7.04 31.00 14.57
N CYS A 205 -7.27 31.87 15.56
CA CYS A 205 -6.93 33.30 15.48
C CYS A 205 -6.12 33.72 16.72
N SER A 206 -4.87 34.13 16.52
CA SER A 206 -4.08 34.73 17.61
C SER A 206 -4.70 36.04 18.08
N THR A 207 -4.81 36.25 19.40
CA THR A 207 -5.29 37.51 20.01
C THR A 207 -4.29 38.67 19.87
N GLU A 208 -3.04 38.36 19.55
CA GLU A 208 -1.97 39.35 19.36
C GLU A 208 -1.98 39.97 17.97
N LYS A 209 -2.80 39.44 17.06
CA LYS A 209 -2.94 39.89 15.68
C LYS A 209 -4.31 40.53 15.46
N PRO A 210 -4.44 41.42 14.45
CA PRO A 210 -5.73 41.99 14.09
C PRO A 210 -6.79 40.91 13.88
N VAL A 211 -7.97 41.11 14.45
CA VAL A 211 -9.10 40.22 14.27
C VAL A 211 -9.48 40.25 12.79
N PRO A 212 -9.65 39.09 12.12
CA PRO A 212 -10.13 39.08 10.75
C PRO A 212 -11.49 39.78 10.64
N GLU A 213 -11.57 40.82 9.81
CA GLU A 213 -12.78 41.64 9.62
C GLU A 213 -13.97 40.81 9.13
N ARG A 214 -13.69 39.73 8.38
CA ARG A 214 -14.72 38.85 7.83
C ARG A 214 -15.21 37.87 8.91
N PRO A 215 -16.52 37.60 8.98
CA PRO A 215 -17.03 36.52 9.82
C PRO A 215 -16.40 35.18 9.40
N PRO A 216 -16.33 34.20 10.30
CA PRO A 216 -15.88 32.87 9.91
C PRO A 216 -16.80 32.31 8.81
N PRO A 217 -16.26 31.50 7.88
CA PRO A 217 -17.08 30.78 6.92
C PRO A 217 -18.16 29.94 7.63
N GLU A 218 -19.26 29.69 6.93
CA GLU A 218 -20.31 28.76 7.39
C GLU A 218 -19.67 27.40 7.72
N ASP A 219 -20.12 26.78 8.81
CA ASP A 219 -19.59 25.51 9.36
C ASP A 219 -18.14 25.54 9.89
N VAL A 220 -17.54 26.72 10.05
CA VAL A 220 -16.19 26.88 10.64
C VAL A 220 -16.26 27.62 11.97
N ARG A 221 -15.84 26.96 13.05
CA ARG A 221 -15.75 27.59 14.36
C ARG A 221 -14.48 28.42 14.47
N ARG A 222 -14.59 29.71 14.81
CA ARG A 222 -13.43 30.56 15.10
C ARG A 222 -13.02 30.43 16.57
N VAL A 223 -11.73 30.20 16.80
CA VAL A 223 -11.15 30.01 18.13
C VAL A 223 -9.99 30.95 18.33
N PHE A 224 -10.03 31.72 19.42
CA PHE A 224 -8.97 32.66 19.76
C PHE A 224 -7.97 32.04 20.72
N PHE A 225 -6.68 32.31 20.50
CA PHE A 225 -5.59 31.82 21.36
C PHE A 225 -4.55 32.90 21.58
N LYS A 226 -3.89 32.89 22.74
CA LYS A 226 -2.80 33.83 23.04
C LYS A 226 -1.46 33.25 22.62
N SER A 227 -1.15 32.04 23.10
CA SER A 227 0.06 31.29 22.78
C SER A 227 -0.25 29.92 22.16
N LEU A 228 0.75 29.26 21.58
CA LEU A 228 0.60 27.92 21.02
C LEU A 228 0.22 26.87 22.08
N ASP A 229 0.69 27.05 23.31
CA ASP A 229 0.43 26.13 24.43
C ASP A 229 -1.02 26.20 24.92
N ASP A 230 -1.71 27.31 24.67
CA ASP A 230 -3.12 27.49 25.03
C ASP A 230 -4.07 26.78 24.06
N VAL A 231 -3.62 26.49 22.83
CA VAL A 231 -4.49 25.97 21.76
C VAL A 231 -5.18 24.66 22.16
N PRO A 232 -4.49 23.64 22.71
CA PRO A 232 -5.17 22.41 23.15
C PRO A 232 -6.23 22.65 24.22
N LEU A 233 -6.00 23.58 25.15
CA LEU A 233 -6.93 23.91 26.21
C LEU A 233 -8.20 24.56 25.66
N VAL A 234 -8.05 25.59 24.82
CA VAL A 234 -9.20 26.32 24.24
C VAL A 234 -10.03 25.43 23.30
N LEU A 235 -9.40 24.48 22.61
CA LEU A 235 -10.10 23.49 21.79
C LEU A 235 -10.82 22.43 22.61
N SER A 236 -10.42 22.18 23.86
CA SER A 236 -11.01 21.16 24.72
C SER A 236 -12.21 21.71 25.51
N THR A 237 -12.13 22.93 26.02
CA THR A 237 -13.17 23.55 26.85
C THR A 237 -14.42 23.94 26.06
N ALA A 238 -14.26 24.29 24.78
CA ALA A 238 -15.36 24.81 23.98
C ALA A 238 -16.40 23.77 23.54
N SER A 239 -16.08 22.47 23.54
CA SER A 239 -17.06 21.42 23.22
C SER A 239 -18.21 21.34 24.23
N LEU A 240 -18.03 21.85 25.45
CA LEU A 240 -19.06 21.85 26.50
C LEU A 240 -20.03 23.04 26.42
N SER A 241 -19.67 24.11 25.70
CA SER A 241 -20.46 25.35 25.67
C SER A 241 -21.49 25.40 24.53
N ALA A 242 -21.41 24.52 23.53
CA ALA A 242 -22.30 24.55 22.36
C ALA A 242 -23.73 24.03 22.64
N GLY A 243 -23.98 23.46 23.83
CA GLY A 243 -25.30 22.99 24.25
C GLY A 243 -26.19 24.04 24.93
N ALA A 244 -25.64 25.19 25.33
CA ALA A 244 -26.42 26.26 25.94
C ALA A 244 -26.80 27.30 24.88
N ARG A 245 -27.90 27.07 24.16
CA ARG A 245 -28.61 28.18 23.50
C ARG A 245 -28.95 29.21 24.58
N PRO A 246 -28.57 30.49 24.45
CA PRO A 246 -29.10 31.52 25.33
C PRO A 246 -30.60 31.60 25.03
N LEU A 247 -31.42 31.22 26.01
CA LEU A 247 -32.82 31.55 26.01
C LEU A 247 -32.89 33.07 26.04
N SER A 248 -33.42 33.67 24.97
CA SER A 248 -33.70 35.09 24.88
C SER A 248 -34.46 35.52 26.13
N THR A 249 -33.78 36.26 27.00
CA THR A 249 -34.45 37.06 28.03
C THR A 249 -34.74 38.39 27.39
N ASP A 250 -35.94 38.49 26.82
CA ASP A 250 -36.58 39.77 26.57
C ASP A 250 -36.73 40.46 27.93
N THR A 251 -36.04 41.57 28.11
CA THR A 251 -36.40 42.57 29.11
C THR A 251 -36.20 43.94 28.50
N SER A 252 -37.31 44.52 28.06
CA SER A 252 -37.47 45.95 27.89
C SER A 252 -37.34 46.63 29.25
N SER A 253 -36.55 47.70 29.34
CA SER A 253 -37.02 49.00 29.85
C SER A 253 -35.88 50.02 29.93
N ALA A 254 -36.25 51.25 29.59
CA ALA A 254 -35.74 52.53 30.07
C ALA A 254 -34.38 53.07 29.57
N GLU A 255 -34.53 54.03 28.65
CA GLU A 255 -33.93 55.36 28.67
C GLU A 255 -32.86 55.68 29.73
N ALA A 256 -31.71 56.15 29.27
CA ALA A 256 -31.19 57.48 29.64
C ALA A 256 -30.06 57.91 28.68
N LYS A 257 -30.31 58.97 27.91
CA LYS A 257 -29.26 59.87 27.40
C LYS A 257 -28.83 60.80 28.54
N PRO A 258 -27.56 61.26 28.56
CA PRO A 258 -27.38 62.68 28.24
C PRO A 258 -26.07 63.06 27.51
N LEU A 259 -26.19 64.15 26.73
CA LEU A 259 -25.28 65.26 26.46
C LEU A 259 -23.77 65.06 26.17
N SER A 260 -23.34 65.50 24.99
CA SER A 260 -22.37 66.61 24.76
C SER A 260 -22.37 66.95 23.26
N ALA A 261 -22.79 68.16 22.85
CA ALA A 261 -21.97 69.38 22.69
C ALA A 261 -20.71 69.10 21.85
N GLY A 262 -20.72 69.36 20.54
CA GLY A 262 -20.30 70.64 19.96
C GLY A 262 -18.77 70.66 19.82
N THR A 263 -18.17 70.73 18.64
CA THR A 263 -17.94 72.00 17.94
C THR A 263 -17.43 71.71 16.52
N SER A 264 -17.98 72.44 15.56
CA SER A 264 -17.55 72.53 14.17
C SER A 264 -16.22 73.26 14.01
N SER A 265 -15.36 72.81 13.09
CA SER A 265 -14.44 73.71 12.40
C SER A 265 -14.31 73.27 10.95
N ALA A 266 -14.69 74.18 10.07
CA ALA A 266 -14.52 74.13 8.63
C ALA A 266 -13.53 75.22 8.26
N GLU A 267 -12.54 74.91 7.43
CA GLU A 267 -11.79 75.84 6.58
C GLU A 267 -11.02 74.97 5.56
N ALA A 268 -11.49 74.80 4.33
CA ALA A 268 -11.47 75.72 3.19
C ALA A 268 -10.08 75.89 2.53
N LYS A 269 -10.04 75.46 1.26
CA LYS A 269 -8.95 75.51 0.27
C LYS A 269 -8.48 76.94 -0.05
N PRO A 270 -7.37 77.08 -0.81
CA PRO A 270 -7.50 77.44 -2.26
C PRO A 270 -6.56 76.59 -3.16
N LEU A 271 -6.95 76.07 -4.33
CA LEU A 271 -7.26 76.66 -5.67
C LEU A 271 -6.02 76.87 -6.58
N PHE A 272 -6.25 76.64 -7.90
CA PHE A 272 -5.41 76.76 -9.12
C PHE A 272 -4.72 75.47 -9.63
N MET A 273 -4.75 75.08 -10.91
CA MET A 273 -5.55 75.48 -12.09
C MET A 273 -5.35 74.44 -13.22
N ASP A 274 -6.44 74.19 -13.96
CA ASP A 274 -6.65 73.77 -15.36
C ASP A 274 -5.57 73.07 -16.24
N THR A 275 -5.96 71.87 -16.76
CA THR A 275 -6.14 71.39 -18.17
C THR A 275 -5.63 72.25 -19.36
N PRO A 276 -5.50 71.77 -20.64
CA PRO A 276 -5.88 70.46 -21.23
C PRO A 276 -4.99 69.87 -22.38
N SER A 277 -5.42 68.69 -22.87
CA SER A 277 -5.72 68.41 -24.30
C SER A 277 -4.81 67.49 -25.16
N SER A 278 -5.52 66.61 -25.87
CA SER A 278 -5.33 66.17 -27.28
C SER A 278 -4.59 64.87 -27.59
N GLN A 279 -5.37 63.90 -28.11
CA GLN A 279 -4.93 62.90 -29.09
C GLN A 279 -4.50 63.58 -30.42
N PRO A 280 -3.78 62.88 -31.33
CA PRO A 280 -4.48 62.09 -32.35
C PRO A 280 -3.76 60.79 -32.82
N LYS A 281 -4.53 59.88 -33.44
CA LYS A 281 -4.14 58.79 -34.40
C LYS A 281 -3.84 59.42 -35.79
N PRO A 282 -3.56 58.69 -36.90
CA PRO A 282 -3.03 57.32 -37.15
C PRO A 282 -1.90 57.31 -38.24
N LEU A 283 -1.33 56.13 -38.59
CA LEU A 283 -0.90 55.79 -39.98
C LEU A 283 -0.43 54.32 -40.10
N VAL A 284 -1.00 53.59 -41.07
CA VAL A 284 -0.51 52.36 -41.72
C VAL A 284 0.35 52.79 -42.95
N PRO A 285 1.14 51.93 -43.65
CA PRO A 285 0.57 50.97 -44.62
C PRO A 285 1.39 49.67 -44.87
N ASP A 286 0.71 48.68 -45.47
CA ASP A 286 1.13 47.76 -46.55
C ASP A 286 2.34 46.79 -46.37
N SER A 287 2.39 45.57 -46.95
CA SER A 287 1.67 45.04 -48.10
C SER A 287 1.83 43.50 -48.27
N SER A 288 0.85 42.95 -48.99
CA SER A 288 0.88 41.88 -50.00
C SER A 288 1.28 40.41 -49.70
N ASN A 289 0.24 39.58 -49.86
CA ASN A 289 0.24 38.17 -50.28
C ASN A 289 0.62 38.03 -51.78
N PRO A 290 0.96 36.83 -52.29
CA PRO A 290 -0.03 36.17 -53.16
C PRO A 290 -0.04 34.62 -53.13
N GLN A 291 -1.21 34.08 -53.47
CA GLN A 291 -1.47 32.69 -53.90
C GLN A 291 -1.08 32.43 -55.36
N ALA A 292 -0.74 31.18 -55.68
CA ALA A 292 -0.97 30.44 -56.95
C ALA A 292 -0.14 29.13 -56.88
N SER A 293 -0.67 27.91 -56.78
CA SER A 293 -1.49 27.08 -57.69
C SER A 293 -0.68 25.96 -58.39
N THR A 294 -1.31 24.77 -58.48
CA THR A 294 -1.30 23.75 -59.56
C THR A 294 -0.16 22.73 -59.76
N GLU A 295 -0.62 21.46 -59.88
CA GLU A 295 -0.17 20.36 -60.76
C GLU A 295 1.10 19.54 -60.37
N SER A 296 1.26 18.23 -60.64
CA SER A 296 0.53 17.15 -61.32
C SER A 296 1.35 15.83 -61.21
N ARG A 297 0.69 14.67 -61.41
CA ARG A 297 1.22 13.35 -61.87
C ARG A 297 2.06 12.48 -60.89
N GLY A 298 1.87 11.16 -60.81
CA GLY A 298 1.21 10.24 -61.74
C GLY A 298 0.90 8.83 -61.21
N SER A 299 0.22 8.08 -62.08
CA SER A 299 -0.54 6.84 -61.89
C SER A 299 0.24 5.54 -62.17
N SER A 300 -0.27 4.41 -61.62
CA SER A 300 -0.61 3.14 -62.31
C SER A 300 -1.03 2.10 -61.23
N ALA A 301 -2.22 1.50 -61.17
CA ALA A 301 -2.95 0.60 -62.10
C ALA A 301 -2.16 -0.71 -62.39
N VAL A 302 -2.65 -1.96 -62.32
CA VAL A 302 -3.91 -2.69 -62.03
C VAL A 302 -3.49 -4.17 -61.88
N GLU A 303 -4.13 -4.99 -61.01
CA GLU A 303 -4.62 -6.36 -61.33
C GLU A 303 -5.17 -7.09 -60.09
N ALA A 304 -6.43 -7.51 -60.19
CA ALA A 304 -7.08 -8.60 -59.44
C ALA A 304 -7.13 -9.84 -60.37
N PRO A 305 -7.72 -11.03 -60.05
CA PRO A 305 -8.55 -11.41 -58.89
C PRO A 305 -8.30 -12.86 -58.35
N GLY A 306 -9.02 -13.25 -57.28
CA GLY A 306 -9.13 -14.67 -56.89
C GLY A 306 -9.89 -14.92 -55.59
N ALA A 307 -11.09 -15.49 -55.70
CA ALA A 307 -12.11 -15.72 -54.69
C ALA A 307 -11.75 -16.69 -53.56
N THR A 308 -12.45 -16.59 -52.41
CA THR A 308 -13.25 -17.71 -51.84
C THR A 308 -14.12 -17.27 -50.65
N ALA A 309 -15.42 -17.45 -50.85
CA ALA A 309 -16.42 -18.03 -49.95
C ALA A 309 -16.68 -17.43 -48.55
N GLU A 310 -17.85 -16.82 -48.48
CA GLU A 310 -18.72 -16.60 -47.33
C GLU A 310 -18.96 -17.90 -46.52
N ILE A 311 -18.86 -17.80 -45.20
CA ILE A 311 -19.62 -18.61 -44.25
C ILE A 311 -20.17 -17.62 -43.22
N GLU A 312 -21.39 -17.14 -43.45
CA GLU A 312 -22.22 -16.51 -42.43
C GLU A 312 -22.81 -17.61 -41.54
N LEU A 313 -22.59 -17.51 -40.23
CA LEU A 313 -23.38 -18.21 -39.22
C LEU A 313 -24.03 -17.16 -38.31
N PRO A 314 -25.33 -17.31 -37.99
CA PRO A 314 -26.09 -16.30 -37.27
C PRO A 314 -25.71 -16.30 -35.79
N VAL A 315 -25.44 -15.11 -35.25
CA VAL A 315 -25.30 -14.90 -33.81
C VAL A 315 -26.65 -14.43 -33.29
N ASP A 316 -27.37 -15.36 -32.66
CA ASP A 316 -28.57 -15.06 -31.89
C ASP A 316 -28.25 -14.05 -30.77
N GLN A 317 -29.00 -12.95 -30.78
CA GLN A 317 -29.05 -11.99 -29.69
C GLN A 317 -29.78 -12.62 -28.49
N LEU A 318 -29.01 -13.12 -27.52
CA LEU A 318 -29.53 -13.38 -26.18
C LEU A 318 -29.67 -12.05 -25.44
N GLN A 319 -30.89 -11.51 -25.44
CA GLN A 319 -31.37 -10.59 -24.42
C GLN A 319 -31.32 -11.33 -23.07
N ILE A 320 -30.35 -10.99 -22.24
CA ILE A 320 -30.34 -11.38 -20.83
C ILE A 320 -31.14 -10.31 -20.09
N GLU A 321 -32.41 -10.59 -19.83
CA GLU A 321 -33.18 -9.90 -18.79
C GLU A 321 -32.47 -10.13 -17.45
N GLN A 322 -31.89 -9.07 -16.89
CA GLN A 322 -31.49 -9.06 -15.49
C GLN A 322 -32.75 -8.88 -14.64
N PRO A 323 -32.97 -9.71 -13.61
CA PRO A 323 -34.09 -9.51 -12.72
C PRO A 323 -33.84 -8.25 -11.88
N GLU A 324 -34.82 -7.34 -11.89
CA GLU A 324 -34.96 -6.27 -10.92
C GLU A 324 -35.03 -6.89 -9.53
N ALA A 325 -33.91 -6.89 -8.81
CA ALA A 325 -33.89 -7.16 -7.39
C ALA A 325 -34.42 -5.90 -6.69
N ASP A 326 -35.60 -6.04 -6.11
CA ASP A 326 -36.21 -5.14 -5.15
C ASP A 326 -35.23 -4.91 -3.98
N VAL A 327 -34.54 -3.77 -3.98
CA VAL A 327 -33.65 -3.33 -2.90
C VAL A 327 -34.44 -2.44 -1.96
N THR A 328 -35.25 -3.09 -1.12
CA THR A 328 -35.84 -2.50 0.08
C THR A 328 -35.14 -3.07 1.31
N ASP A 329 -33.88 -2.68 1.49
CA ASP A 329 -33.23 -2.66 2.81
C ASP A 329 -32.06 -1.68 2.81
N LEU A 330 -32.41 -0.39 2.88
CA LEU A 330 -31.48 0.70 3.20
C LEU A 330 -31.12 0.58 4.68
N VAL A 331 -30.14 -0.29 4.98
CA VAL A 331 -29.44 -0.26 6.27
C VAL A 331 -28.79 1.11 6.41
N ASP A 332 -29.25 1.90 7.38
CA ASP A 332 -28.80 3.26 7.65
C ASP A 332 -27.28 3.26 7.89
N SER A 333 -26.52 3.74 6.90
CA SER A 333 -25.04 3.79 6.93
C SER A 333 -24.50 4.64 8.08
N ARG A 334 -25.36 5.34 8.83
CA ARG A 334 -25.02 6.06 10.06
C ARG A 334 -24.58 5.14 11.20
N ASP A 335 -25.17 3.95 11.34
CA ASP A 335 -24.83 3.07 12.47
C ASP A 335 -23.48 2.36 12.32
N LEU A 336 -23.02 2.12 11.09
CA LEU A 336 -21.69 1.58 10.84
C LEU A 336 -20.59 2.61 11.17
N VAL A 337 -20.85 3.89 10.90
CA VAL A 337 -19.94 5.01 11.23
C VAL A 337 -19.85 5.23 12.74
N ASN A 338 -20.95 5.01 13.47
CA ASN A 338 -20.97 5.10 14.93
C ASN A 338 -20.18 3.96 15.62
N SER A 339 -20.17 2.74 15.05
CA SER A 339 -19.36 1.62 15.59
C SER A 339 -17.85 1.79 15.37
N LEU A 340 -17.42 2.56 14.36
CA LEU A 340 -15.99 2.79 14.07
C LEU A 340 -15.32 3.82 14.99
N ALA A 341 -16.08 4.64 15.70
CA ALA A 341 -15.55 5.80 16.45
C ALA A 341 -15.35 5.55 17.97
N SER A 342 -15.76 4.40 18.51
CA SER A 342 -15.74 4.12 19.97
C SER A 342 -14.40 3.58 20.52
N THR A 343 -13.26 3.90 19.88
CA THR A 343 -11.92 3.63 20.45
C THR A 343 -11.22 4.86 21.02
N ALA A 344 -11.90 6.01 21.06
CA ALA A 344 -11.42 7.24 21.70
C ALA A 344 -11.99 7.47 23.10
N ALA A 345 -12.21 6.40 23.87
CA ALA A 345 -12.21 6.56 25.32
C ALA A 345 -10.84 7.12 25.73
N PRO A 346 -10.75 8.05 26.70
CA PRO A 346 -9.47 8.38 27.31
C PRO A 346 -8.93 7.08 27.89
N LEU A 347 -8.04 6.41 27.15
CA LEU A 347 -7.18 5.42 27.75
C LEU A 347 -6.34 6.23 28.72
N ASP A 348 -6.75 6.19 29.98
CA ASP A 348 -5.81 6.27 31.08
C ASP A 348 -4.57 5.49 30.66
N VAL A 349 -3.41 6.07 30.93
CA VAL A 349 -2.11 5.47 30.63
C VAL A 349 -1.91 4.28 31.57
N GLU A 350 -2.82 3.29 31.52
CA GLU A 350 -2.58 1.96 32.01
C GLU A 350 -1.40 1.43 31.21
N HIS A 351 -0.30 1.32 31.93
CA HIS A 351 0.90 0.68 31.46
C HIS A 351 0.52 -0.69 30.91
N SER A 352 0.55 -0.81 29.58
CA SER A 352 0.35 -2.07 28.88
C SER A 352 1.04 -3.20 29.64
N SER A 353 0.23 -4.13 30.15
CA SER A 353 0.65 -5.19 31.05
C SER A 353 1.82 -5.97 30.43
N PRO A 354 2.79 -6.46 31.22
CA PRO A 354 3.88 -7.31 30.73
C PRO A 354 3.38 -8.49 29.88
N GLU A 355 2.19 -9.01 30.19
CA GLU A 355 1.56 -10.12 29.46
C GLU A 355 1.06 -9.70 28.09
N GLN A 356 0.43 -8.52 27.98
CA GLN A 356 -0.01 -7.95 26.71
C GLN A 356 1.20 -7.65 25.81
N LYS A 357 2.30 -7.15 26.38
CA LYS A 357 3.56 -6.95 25.66
C LYS A 357 4.13 -8.28 25.16
N LYS A 358 4.12 -9.33 25.98
CA LYS A 358 4.60 -10.67 25.61
C LYS A 358 3.74 -11.30 24.50
N LEU A 359 2.42 -11.17 24.58
CA LEU A 359 1.50 -11.65 23.55
C LEU A 359 1.68 -10.88 22.24
N ALA A 360 1.79 -9.55 22.30
CA ALA A 360 2.06 -8.71 21.13
C ALA A 360 3.38 -9.08 20.45
N LEU A 361 4.44 -9.35 21.23
CA LEU A 361 5.71 -9.85 20.71
C LEU A 361 5.57 -11.21 20.04
N HIS A 362 4.78 -12.13 20.62
CA HIS A 362 4.53 -13.44 20.03
C HIS A 362 3.77 -13.35 18.70
N LEU A 363 2.70 -12.55 18.65
CA LEU A 363 1.94 -12.30 17.42
C LEU A 363 2.81 -11.66 16.34
N LEU A 364 3.62 -10.66 16.72
CA LEU A 364 4.55 -10.00 15.83
C LEU A 364 5.61 -10.97 15.28
N HIS A 365 6.11 -11.89 16.12
CA HIS A 365 7.04 -12.94 15.69
C HIS A 365 6.41 -13.87 14.64
N LYS A 366 5.19 -14.37 14.89
CA LYS A 366 4.46 -15.23 13.94
C LYS A 366 4.17 -14.51 12.63
N TYR A 367 3.78 -13.24 12.70
CA TYR A 367 3.56 -12.42 11.51
C TYR A 367 4.84 -12.24 10.69
N ARG A 368 5.97 -11.90 11.33
CA ARG A 368 7.28 -11.77 10.66
C ARG A 368 7.71 -13.06 9.99
N GLN A 369 7.53 -14.20 10.67
CA GLN A 369 7.79 -15.51 10.11
C GLN A 369 6.96 -15.73 8.83
N ARG A 370 5.67 -15.41 8.87
CA ARG A 370 4.78 -15.53 7.71
C ARG A 370 5.18 -14.60 6.55
N VAL A 371 5.58 -13.37 6.82
CA VAL A 371 6.04 -12.42 5.78
C VAL A 371 7.35 -12.86 5.14
N ARG A 372 8.33 -13.31 5.94
CA ARG A 372 9.58 -13.88 5.42
C ARG A 372 9.31 -15.10 4.56
N ASN A 373 8.45 -16.00 5.04
CA ASN A 373 8.03 -17.17 4.27
C ASN A 373 7.38 -16.72 2.95
N LYS A 374 6.45 -15.76 2.96
CA LYS A 374 5.81 -15.22 1.74
C LYS A 374 6.81 -14.57 0.77
N LYS A 375 7.85 -13.89 1.26
CA LYS A 375 8.91 -13.32 0.40
C LYS A 375 9.78 -14.43 -0.18
N LEU A 376 10.13 -15.45 0.60
CA LEU A 376 10.85 -16.62 0.14
C LEU A 376 10.03 -17.38 -0.91
N GLU A 377 8.73 -17.62 -0.67
CA GLU A 377 7.79 -18.23 -1.64
C GLU A 377 7.82 -17.56 -3.02
N LYS A 378 7.88 -16.22 -3.07
CA LYS A 378 7.94 -15.48 -4.34
C LYS A 378 9.21 -15.77 -5.15
N HIS A 379 10.32 -16.09 -4.49
CA HIS A 379 11.61 -16.34 -5.13
C HIS A 379 11.93 -17.83 -5.24
N LYS A 380 11.01 -18.71 -4.85
CA LYS A 380 11.24 -20.16 -4.94
C LYS A 380 11.36 -20.59 -6.39
N THR A 381 12.41 -21.34 -6.68
CA THR A 381 12.57 -22.00 -7.97
C THR A 381 11.46 -23.04 -8.17
N THR A 382 11.22 -23.45 -9.41
CA THR A 382 10.24 -24.52 -9.71
C THR A 382 10.55 -25.79 -8.92
N THR A 383 11.83 -26.19 -8.85
CA THR A 383 12.29 -27.35 -8.08
C THR A 383 12.02 -27.20 -6.57
N GLN A 384 12.18 -26.00 -6.00
CA GLN A 384 11.85 -25.76 -4.59
C GLN A 384 10.35 -25.91 -4.33
N LYS A 385 9.50 -25.36 -5.19
CA LYS A 385 8.04 -25.51 -5.07
C LYS A 385 7.62 -26.98 -5.18
N THR A 386 8.22 -27.74 -6.09
CA THR A 386 8.00 -29.18 -6.20
C THR A 386 8.43 -29.90 -4.93
N CYS A 387 9.58 -29.54 -4.36
CA CYS A 387 10.06 -30.10 -3.09
C CYS A 387 9.09 -29.81 -1.93
N ASP A 388 8.54 -28.59 -1.84
CA ASP A 388 7.56 -28.24 -0.80
C ASP A 388 6.28 -29.06 -0.93
N VAL A 389 5.76 -29.22 -2.16
CA VAL A 389 4.56 -30.04 -2.41
C VAL A 389 4.79 -31.50 -2.01
N SER A 390 5.95 -32.05 -2.36
CA SER A 390 6.34 -33.40 -1.93
C SER A 390 6.50 -33.50 -0.41
N PHE A 391 7.08 -32.49 0.23
CA PHE A 391 7.21 -32.42 1.69
C PHE A 391 5.86 -32.43 2.40
N GLU A 392 4.92 -31.58 1.96
CA GLU A 392 3.56 -31.53 2.53
C GLU A 392 2.83 -32.87 2.38
N THR A 393 3.03 -33.56 1.25
CA THR A 393 2.46 -34.90 1.03
C THR A 393 3.09 -35.93 1.98
N CYS A 394 4.42 -35.94 2.11
CA CYS A 394 5.11 -36.77 3.10
C CYS A 394 4.64 -36.47 4.53
N LEU A 395 4.49 -35.20 4.90
CA LEU A 395 4.07 -34.77 6.22
C LEU A 395 2.65 -35.25 6.54
N LYS A 396 1.74 -35.13 5.59
CA LYS A 396 0.36 -35.59 5.72
C LYS A 396 0.31 -37.11 5.96
N LEU A 397 0.98 -37.89 5.11
CA LEU A 397 1.01 -39.36 5.25
C LEU A 397 1.73 -39.80 6.54
N ALA A 398 2.80 -39.12 6.93
CA ALA A 398 3.53 -39.45 8.14
C ALA A 398 2.78 -39.08 9.43
N SER A 399 1.76 -38.23 9.33
CA SER A 399 0.90 -37.83 10.45
C SER A 399 -0.33 -38.73 10.58
N ASP A 400 -0.69 -39.49 9.54
CA ASP A 400 -1.81 -40.43 9.57
C ASP A 400 -1.32 -41.83 10.01
N PRO A 401 -1.70 -42.31 11.21
CA PRO A 401 -1.29 -43.62 11.70
C PRO A 401 -1.82 -44.80 10.86
N LYS A 402 -2.87 -44.59 10.05
CA LYS A 402 -3.44 -45.62 9.17
C LYS A 402 -2.59 -45.82 7.92
N GLU A 403 -2.03 -44.73 7.40
CA GLU A 403 -1.15 -44.74 6.23
C GLU A 403 0.26 -45.22 6.60
N MET A 404 0.78 -44.71 7.72
CA MET A 404 2.18 -44.95 8.08
C MET A 404 2.42 -45.02 9.59
N GLN A 405 2.86 -46.19 10.05
CA GLN A 405 3.23 -46.40 11.45
C GLN A 405 4.72 -46.14 11.67
N TRP A 406 5.01 -45.14 12.51
CA TRP A 406 6.37 -44.80 12.91
C TRP A 406 6.61 -45.23 14.36
N PRO A 407 7.47 -46.23 14.61
CA PRO A 407 7.86 -46.54 15.97
C PRO A 407 8.65 -45.36 16.56
N TYR A 408 8.58 -45.19 17.89
CA TYR A 408 9.22 -44.07 18.59
C TYR A 408 10.73 -43.99 18.26
N GLY A 409 11.21 -42.79 17.94
CA GLY A 409 12.64 -42.51 17.74
C GLY A 409 13.24 -42.87 16.38
N PHE A 410 12.45 -43.23 15.36
CA PHE A 410 12.99 -43.78 14.11
C PHE A 410 13.75 -42.78 13.23
N TYR A 411 15.01 -43.12 12.95
CA TYR A 411 15.90 -42.41 12.02
C TYR A 411 15.32 -42.28 10.60
N TYR A 412 14.67 -43.34 10.09
CA TYR A 412 14.09 -43.33 8.75
C TYR A 412 13.01 -42.25 8.57
N LYS A 413 12.21 -41.95 9.61
CA LYS A 413 11.20 -40.88 9.55
C LYS A 413 11.85 -39.52 9.23
N LYS A 414 13.05 -39.27 9.76
CA LYS A 414 13.81 -38.05 9.50
C LYS A 414 14.29 -38.00 8.05
N LEU A 415 14.74 -39.12 7.49
CA LEU A 415 15.12 -39.21 6.07
C LEU A 415 13.90 -39.04 5.16
N TYR A 416 12.77 -39.65 5.53
CA TYR A 416 11.52 -39.59 4.78
C TYR A 416 10.94 -38.16 4.72
N LEU A 417 10.84 -37.48 5.86
CA LEU A 417 10.35 -36.09 5.89
C LEU A 417 11.39 -35.10 5.39
N GLY A 418 12.68 -35.39 5.57
CA GLY A 418 13.75 -34.45 5.26
C GLY A 418 14.24 -34.54 3.82
N LEU A 419 14.57 -35.74 3.33
CA LEU A 419 15.43 -35.93 2.15
C LEU A 419 14.71 -36.59 0.97
N VAL A 420 13.66 -37.38 1.20
CA VAL A 420 12.84 -37.95 0.11
C VAL A 420 12.19 -36.86 -0.77
N PRO A 421 11.64 -35.74 -0.22
CA PRO A 421 11.13 -34.64 -1.05
C PRO A 421 12.17 -34.05 -2.00
N HIS A 422 13.43 -33.96 -1.57
CA HIS A 422 14.52 -33.49 -2.41
C HIS A 422 14.83 -34.46 -3.56
N LEU A 423 14.80 -35.78 -3.31
CA LEU A 423 14.99 -36.78 -4.36
C LEU A 423 13.85 -36.74 -5.39
N LEU A 424 12.60 -36.65 -4.93
CA LEU A 424 11.43 -36.50 -5.80
C LEU A 424 11.52 -35.24 -6.67
N ALA A 425 11.95 -34.11 -6.08
CA ALA A 425 12.16 -32.87 -6.82
C ALA A 425 13.23 -33.03 -7.92
N CYS A 426 14.32 -33.76 -7.66
CA CYS A 426 15.33 -34.07 -8.67
C CYS A 426 14.73 -34.89 -9.82
N VAL A 427 14.01 -35.98 -9.51
CA VAL A 427 13.37 -36.83 -10.53
C VAL A 427 12.39 -36.05 -11.39
N LYS A 428 11.57 -35.18 -10.79
CA LYS A 428 10.57 -34.35 -11.49
C LYS A 428 11.20 -33.28 -12.38
N ALA A 429 12.29 -32.68 -11.95
CA ALA A 429 13.03 -31.73 -12.76
C ALA A 429 13.68 -32.40 -13.99
N VAL A 430 14.29 -33.59 -13.82
CA VAL A 430 14.81 -34.39 -14.94
C VAL A 430 13.68 -34.82 -15.89
N GLU A 431 12.53 -35.23 -15.34
CA GLU A 431 11.34 -35.59 -16.13
C GLU A 431 10.88 -34.40 -17.00
N SER A 432 10.76 -33.21 -16.42
CA SER A 432 10.38 -31.98 -17.12
C SER A 432 11.36 -31.62 -18.25
N TYR A 433 12.66 -31.72 -17.98
CA TYR A 433 13.70 -31.56 -18.99
C TYR A 433 13.52 -32.56 -20.14
N ALA A 434 13.35 -33.85 -19.83
CA ALA A 434 13.26 -34.91 -20.82
C ALA A 434 12.05 -34.73 -21.75
N TYR A 435 10.88 -34.34 -21.21
CA TYR A 435 9.71 -34.01 -22.03
C TYR A 435 9.94 -32.81 -22.95
N THR A 436 10.57 -31.74 -22.42
CA THR A 436 10.91 -30.55 -23.21
C THR A 436 11.91 -30.88 -24.31
N ALA A 437 12.95 -31.66 -24.00
CA ALA A 437 13.94 -32.12 -24.96
C ALA A 437 13.31 -32.99 -26.06
N ARG A 438 12.37 -33.88 -25.69
CA ARG A 438 11.61 -34.72 -26.62
C ARG A 438 10.76 -33.88 -27.58
N ALA A 439 10.05 -32.88 -27.05
CA ALA A 439 9.24 -31.98 -27.85
C ALA A 439 10.10 -31.18 -28.85
N LYS A 440 11.24 -30.63 -28.40
CA LYS A 440 12.19 -29.93 -29.28
C LYS A 440 12.79 -30.84 -30.35
N ALA A 441 13.13 -32.08 -30.01
CA ALA A 441 13.61 -33.07 -30.97
C ALA A 441 12.56 -33.38 -32.05
N ARG A 442 11.28 -33.55 -31.66
CA ARG A 442 10.16 -33.73 -32.62
C ARG A 442 9.93 -32.54 -33.53
N ILE A 443 10.12 -31.31 -33.04
CA ILE A 443 9.98 -30.10 -33.86
C ILE A 443 11.10 -30.03 -34.89
N ARG A 444 12.35 -30.28 -34.48
CA ARG A 444 13.51 -30.32 -35.40
C ARG A 444 13.33 -31.36 -36.50
N TYR A 445 12.84 -32.54 -36.13
CA TYR A 445 12.50 -33.61 -37.07
C TYR A 445 11.54 -33.18 -38.19
N ARG A 446 10.57 -32.32 -37.87
CA ARG A 446 9.60 -31.84 -38.86
C ARG A 446 10.17 -30.73 -39.77
N LYS A 447 11.24 -30.05 -39.35
CA LYS A 447 11.78 -28.87 -40.02
C LYS A 447 13.04 -29.16 -40.85
N GLU A 448 13.90 -30.06 -40.41
CA GLU A 448 15.14 -30.40 -41.12
C GLU A 448 14.88 -31.50 -42.16
N GLU A 449 15.13 -31.20 -43.44
CA GLU A 449 15.15 -32.19 -44.52
C GLU A 449 16.28 -33.21 -44.28
N ARG A 450 15.91 -34.35 -43.69
CA ARG A 450 16.45 -35.70 -43.91
C ARG A 450 17.94 -36.02 -43.69
N GLN A 451 18.81 -35.10 -43.30
CA GLN A 451 20.26 -35.40 -43.30
C GLN A 451 20.82 -36.18 -42.09
N ASP A 452 20.10 -36.36 -40.98
CA ASP A 452 20.57 -37.19 -39.83
C ASP A 452 19.44 -37.92 -39.08
N TYR A 453 18.83 -38.92 -39.74
CA TYR A 453 17.78 -39.74 -39.11
C TYR A 453 18.31 -40.60 -37.95
N ASP A 454 19.49 -41.18 -38.11
CA ASP A 454 20.06 -42.12 -37.14
C ASP A 454 20.46 -41.41 -35.84
N GLY A 455 21.14 -40.27 -35.93
CA GLY A 455 21.50 -39.45 -34.77
C GLY A 455 20.27 -38.95 -34.02
N MET A 456 19.20 -38.61 -34.75
CA MET A 456 17.93 -38.21 -34.14
C MET A 456 17.23 -39.39 -33.45
N LEU A 457 17.13 -40.56 -34.08
CA LEU A 457 16.51 -41.74 -33.49
C LEU A 457 17.25 -42.17 -32.22
N LYS A 458 18.58 -42.15 -32.26
CA LYS A 458 19.44 -42.40 -31.09
C LYS A 458 19.11 -41.43 -29.95
N ARG A 459 19.08 -40.13 -30.22
CA ARG A 459 18.72 -39.11 -29.20
C ARG A 459 17.29 -39.29 -28.67
N MET A 460 16.33 -39.68 -29.52
CA MET A 460 14.96 -39.95 -29.09
C MET A 460 14.89 -41.18 -28.18
N ASN A 461 15.68 -42.23 -28.45
CA ASN A 461 15.77 -43.42 -27.62
C ASN A 461 16.44 -43.10 -26.27
N GLU A 462 17.50 -42.31 -26.26
CA GLU A 462 18.14 -41.81 -25.02
C GLU A 462 17.16 -41.02 -24.15
N ILE A 463 16.43 -40.06 -24.73
CA ILE A 463 15.40 -39.30 -24.01
C ILE A 463 14.27 -40.24 -23.53
N GLY A 464 13.92 -41.25 -24.33
CA GLY A 464 12.96 -42.28 -23.94
C GLY A 464 13.42 -43.08 -22.72
N ALA A 465 14.69 -43.47 -22.66
CA ALA A 465 15.29 -44.16 -21.52
C ALA A 465 15.27 -43.29 -20.26
N ILE A 466 15.60 -41.99 -20.37
CA ILE A 466 15.52 -41.03 -19.25
C ILE A 466 14.08 -40.94 -18.71
N ILE A 467 13.08 -40.78 -19.59
CA ILE A 467 11.66 -40.74 -19.18
C ILE A 467 11.25 -42.05 -18.49
N GLY A 468 11.70 -43.19 -19.01
CA GLY A 468 11.47 -44.49 -18.37
C GLY A 468 12.08 -44.55 -16.97
N GLY A 469 13.32 -44.11 -16.81
CA GLY A 469 14.01 -44.01 -15.52
C GLY A 469 13.27 -43.12 -14.53
N CYS A 470 12.82 -41.93 -14.96
CA CYS A 470 12.02 -41.02 -14.14
C CYS A 470 10.74 -41.67 -13.60
N LYS A 471 10.01 -42.43 -14.44
CA LYS A 471 8.76 -43.08 -14.04
C LYS A 471 9.00 -44.19 -13.03
N THR A 472 10.01 -45.04 -13.29
CA THR A 472 10.39 -46.13 -12.38
C THR A 472 10.82 -45.57 -11.02
N LEU A 473 11.74 -44.61 -11.00
CA LEU A 473 12.21 -43.99 -9.75
C LEU A 473 11.11 -43.19 -9.05
N GLY A 474 10.33 -42.41 -9.80
CA GLY A 474 9.20 -41.65 -9.26
C GLY A 474 8.20 -42.55 -8.53
N SER A 475 7.83 -43.69 -9.12
CA SER A 475 6.90 -44.64 -8.47
C SER A 475 7.46 -45.28 -7.19
N ARG A 476 8.77 -45.52 -7.12
CA ARG A 476 9.43 -46.10 -5.93
C ARG A 476 9.60 -45.06 -4.83
N LEU A 477 9.90 -43.81 -5.19
CA LEU A 477 10.09 -42.68 -4.27
C LEU A 477 8.78 -41.96 -3.91
N GLU A 478 7.66 -42.31 -4.54
CA GLU A 478 6.36 -41.70 -4.26
C GLU A 478 6.06 -41.80 -2.75
N PRO A 479 5.60 -40.74 -2.08
CA PRO A 479 5.47 -40.74 -0.61
C PRO A 479 4.62 -41.87 -0.04
N SER A 480 3.63 -42.37 -0.79
CA SER A 480 2.73 -43.47 -0.42
C SER A 480 3.24 -44.86 -0.83
N SER A 481 4.43 -44.96 -1.44
CA SER A 481 4.94 -46.23 -1.95
C SER A 481 5.17 -47.25 -0.82
N GLU A 482 4.94 -48.53 -1.15
CA GLU A 482 5.24 -49.65 -0.25
C GLU A 482 6.73 -49.69 0.14
N PHE A 483 7.60 -49.08 -0.65
CA PHE A 483 9.02 -48.98 -0.36
C PHE A 483 9.27 -48.23 0.97
N HIS A 484 8.60 -47.10 1.20
CA HIS A 484 8.78 -46.33 2.43
C HIS A 484 8.15 -47.02 3.64
N LYS A 485 7.13 -47.85 3.45
CA LYS A 485 6.55 -48.67 4.53
C LYS A 485 7.52 -49.75 5.03
N LYS A 486 8.35 -50.29 4.13
CA LYS A 486 9.43 -51.24 4.48
C LYS A 486 10.56 -50.59 5.28
N ARG A 487 10.77 -49.28 5.13
CA ARG A 487 11.79 -48.49 5.86
C ARG A 487 13.22 -49.00 5.64
N ASP A 488 13.49 -49.52 4.44
CA ASP A 488 14.79 -50.05 4.04
C ASP A 488 15.77 -48.91 3.73
N ILE A 489 16.78 -48.73 4.58
CA ILE A 489 17.80 -47.68 4.45
C ILE A 489 18.77 -48.00 3.31
N GLU A 490 19.20 -49.25 3.16
CA GLU A 490 20.14 -49.66 2.11
C GLU A 490 19.46 -49.57 0.74
N GLY A 491 18.19 -49.98 0.65
CA GLY A 491 17.37 -49.73 -0.52
C GLY A 491 17.23 -48.24 -0.86
N LEU A 492 17.21 -47.36 0.15
CA LEU A 492 17.08 -45.91 -0.06
C LEU A 492 18.40 -45.32 -0.56
N LYS A 493 19.55 -45.79 -0.03
CA LYS A 493 20.87 -45.45 -0.57
C LYS A 493 21.00 -45.85 -2.04
N GLN A 494 20.52 -47.05 -2.39
CA GLN A 494 20.51 -47.50 -3.78
C GLN A 494 19.66 -46.59 -4.67
N LEU A 495 18.48 -46.18 -4.20
CA LEU A 495 17.63 -45.20 -4.90
C LEU A 495 18.34 -43.85 -5.10
N VAL A 496 19.11 -43.38 -4.11
CA VAL A 496 19.89 -42.13 -4.25
C VAL A 496 20.91 -42.25 -5.39
N HIS A 497 21.62 -43.38 -5.49
CA HIS A 497 22.57 -43.61 -6.58
C HIS A 497 21.90 -43.74 -7.95
N GLU A 498 20.72 -44.37 -8.02
CA GLU A 498 19.93 -44.42 -9.25
C GLU A 498 19.47 -43.02 -9.69
N VAL A 499 19.05 -42.16 -8.74
CA VAL A 499 18.70 -40.75 -9.02
C VAL A 499 19.91 -39.95 -9.47
N GLU A 500 21.08 -40.15 -8.84
CA GLU A 500 22.34 -39.52 -9.24
C GLU A 500 22.73 -39.91 -10.68
N ALA A 501 22.68 -41.21 -11.00
CA ALA A 501 22.93 -41.70 -12.35
C ALA A 501 21.95 -41.13 -13.38
N LEU A 502 20.69 -40.95 -13.01
CA LEU A 502 19.67 -40.34 -13.87
C LEU A 502 19.93 -38.85 -14.11
N VAL A 503 20.30 -38.08 -13.07
CA VAL A 503 20.64 -36.66 -13.18
C VAL A 503 21.89 -36.48 -14.07
N ASN A 504 22.87 -37.37 -13.96
CA ASN A 504 24.10 -37.32 -14.77
C ASN A 504 23.90 -37.66 -16.26
N GLN A 505 22.75 -38.22 -16.67
CA GLN A 505 22.41 -38.43 -18.08
C GLN A 505 21.94 -37.14 -18.78
N VAL A 506 21.63 -36.09 -18.01
CA VAL A 506 21.17 -34.81 -18.53
C VAL A 506 22.38 -33.88 -18.74
N PRO A 507 22.41 -33.05 -19.81
CA PRO A 507 23.51 -32.11 -20.03
C PRO A 507 23.74 -31.18 -18.84
N PRO A 508 25.01 -30.94 -18.46
CA PRO A 508 25.34 -30.02 -17.38
C PRO A 508 24.81 -28.62 -17.72
N GLY A 509 24.03 -28.04 -16.81
CA GLY A 509 23.36 -26.75 -17.04
C GLY A 509 21.84 -26.83 -17.22
N ALA A 510 21.31 -27.98 -17.65
CA ALA A 510 19.87 -28.09 -17.91
C ALA A 510 19.01 -28.25 -16.64
N VAL A 511 19.62 -28.67 -15.53
CA VAL A 511 19.00 -28.82 -14.20
C VAL A 511 19.96 -28.34 -13.10
N LEU A 512 20.40 -27.08 -13.17
CA LEU A 512 21.32 -26.53 -12.15
C LEU A 512 20.71 -26.47 -10.75
N ASP A 513 19.40 -26.30 -10.69
CA ASP A 513 18.63 -26.15 -9.45
C ASP A 513 18.42 -27.46 -8.68
N VAL A 514 18.67 -28.63 -9.30
CA VAL A 514 18.56 -29.94 -8.62
C VAL A 514 19.85 -30.36 -7.93
N GLN A 515 21.01 -29.81 -8.34
CA GLN A 515 22.31 -30.28 -7.85
C GLN A 515 22.44 -30.10 -6.33
N PHE A 516 21.92 -29.00 -5.80
CA PHE A 516 21.86 -28.78 -4.35
C PHE A 516 21.02 -29.84 -3.64
N SER A 517 19.81 -30.14 -4.14
CA SER A 517 18.91 -31.16 -3.57
C SER A 517 19.53 -32.56 -3.61
N LEU A 518 20.18 -32.92 -4.71
CA LEU A 518 20.86 -34.20 -4.86
C LEU A 518 22.04 -34.34 -3.88
N GLN A 519 22.89 -33.31 -3.77
CA GLN A 519 24.02 -33.31 -2.84
C GLN A 519 23.56 -33.39 -1.38
N LEU A 520 22.46 -32.72 -1.04
CA LEU A 520 21.86 -32.81 0.29
C LEU A 520 21.39 -34.24 0.60
N ALA A 521 20.77 -34.91 -0.36
CA ALA A 521 20.33 -36.30 -0.22
C ALA A 521 21.50 -37.29 -0.11
N ILE A 522 22.52 -37.16 -0.96
CA ILE A 522 23.75 -37.99 -0.90
C ILE A 522 24.41 -37.84 0.47
N LYS A 523 24.60 -36.59 0.92
CA LYS A 523 25.23 -36.31 2.21
C LYS A 523 24.41 -36.82 3.40
N GLY A 524 23.08 -36.77 3.31
CA GLY A 524 22.21 -37.13 4.42
C GLY A 524 21.81 -38.61 4.49
N ILE A 525 21.79 -39.32 3.35
CA ILE A 525 21.36 -40.73 3.26
C ILE A 525 22.55 -41.67 3.08
N VAL A 526 23.47 -41.33 2.16
CA VAL A 526 24.56 -42.22 1.76
C VAL A 526 25.77 -42.05 2.67
N THR A 527 26.12 -40.80 3.00
CA THR A 527 27.28 -40.55 3.87
C THR A 527 26.94 -40.91 5.31
N GLU A 528 27.61 -41.93 5.84
CA GLU A 528 27.44 -42.30 7.25
C GLU A 528 27.86 -41.12 8.16
N PRO A 529 27.05 -40.77 9.17
CA PRO A 529 27.43 -39.74 10.11
C PRO A 529 28.68 -40.22 10.85
N LYS A 530 29.80 -39.51 10.65
CA LYS A 530 31.03 -39.78 11.41
C LYS A 530 30.68 -39.82 12.90
N PRO A 531 31.06 -40.87 13.64
CA PRO A 531 30.80 -40.93 15.08
C PRO A 531 31.36 -39.66 15.70
N LYS A 532 30.49 -38.89 16.38
CA LYS A 532 30.94 -37.72 17.14
C LYS A 532 31.87 -38.26 18.21
N GLN A 533 33.18 -38.05 18.05
CA GLN A 533 34.10 -38.29 19.15
C GLN A 533 33.57 -37.51 20.36
N PRO A 534 33.48 -38.14 21.54
CA PRO A 534 33.01 -37.46 22.74
C PRO A 534 33.91 -36.23 22.92
N LYS A 535 33.30 -35.04 22.85
CA LYS A 535 34.00 -33.82 23.23
C LYS A 535 34.36 -34.00 24.70
N GLU A 536 35.64 -34.18 25.00
CA GLU A 536 36.15 -33.94 26.35
C GLU A 536 35.74 -32.51 26.69
N VAL A 537 34.72 -32.37 27.53
CA VAL A 537 34.38 -31.09 28.11
C VAL A 537 35.50 -30.82 29.13
N PRO A 538 36.37 -29.81 28.93
CA PRO A 538 37.33 -29.47 29.96
C PRO A 538 36.55 -29.18 31.24
N LYS A 539 36.90 -29.88 32.33
CA LYS A 539 36.31 -29.66 33.65
C LYS A 539 36.41 -28.16 33.96
N PRO A 540 35.31 -27.47 34.30
CA PRO A 540 35.41 -26.08 34.72
C PRO A 540 36.32 -25.99 35.94
N GLU A 541 37.34 -25.13 35.87
CA GLU A 541 38.17 -24.79 37.02
C GLU A 541 37.28 -24.09 38.06
N LEU A 542 37.28 -24.65 39.26
CA LEU A 542 36.55 -24.14 40.41
C LEU A 542 37.26 -22.86 40.89
N ASN A 543 36.80 -21.69 40.45
CA ASN A 543 37.31 -20.41 40.93
C ASN A 543 36.83 -20.21 42.38
N MET A 544 37.74 -20.35 43.35
CA MET A 544 37.51 -20.20 44.80
C MET A 544 38.14 -18.90 45.34
N GLU A 545 38.33 -17.90 44.49
CA GLU A 545 38.89 -16.59 44.87
C GLU A 545 37.81 -15.54 44.62
N ASP A 546 36.98 -15.25 45.61
CA ASP A 546 36.20 -14.02 45.78
C ASP A 546 35.41 -14.15 47.09
N ASP A 547 36.06 -14.06 48.26
CA ASP A 547 35.35 -13.91 49.55
C ASP A 547 36.24 -13.45 50.73
N LEU A 548 37.36 -12.77 50.50
CA LEU A 548 38.18 -12.21 51.58
C LEU A 548 38.90 -10.92 51.15
N GLU A 549 38.21 -9.77 51.11
CA GLU A 549 38.81 -8.45 51.35
C GLU A 549 37.74 -7.33 51.32
N GLU A 550 36.93 -7.24 52.37
CA GLU A 550 36.34 -5.97 52.81
C GLU A 550 36.53 -5.85 54.33
N MET A 551 37.75 -5.45 54.72
CA MET A 551 38.03 -4.89 56.04
C MET A 551 39.22 -3.93 55.89
N TYR A 552 39.03 -2.68 56.33
CA TYR A 552 39.94 -1.51 56.26
C TYR A 552 39.97 -0.87 54.85
N ASP A 553 39.56 0.38 54.57
CA ASP A 553 39.50 1.64 55.35
C ASP A 553 38.25 2.49 55.06
#